data_AF-A0A7Y7QS05-F1
#
_entry.id   AF-A0A7Y7QS05-F1
#
_cell.length_a   1.000
_cell.length_b   1.000
_cell.length_c   1.000
_cell.angle_alpha   90.00
_cell.angle_beta   90.00
_cell.angle_gamma   90.00
#
_symmetry.space_group_name_H-M   'P 1'
#
loop_
_entity.id
_entity.type
_entity.pdbx_description
1 polymer ?
#
loop_
_entity_poly.entity_id
_entity_poly.type
_entity_poly.pdbx_seq_one_letter_code
_entity_poly.pdbx_strand_id
1 'polypeptide(L)'
;MTYEHGTIDSALAAVAGDEPAVIQDLRCAFVEGVTRALESMRLAEDGQEWREASLRLKGLAASVNALPLMTLAGQAADRDTPDAALLDKIAEVVARL
;
A
#
# COMPACT_ATOMS: atom_id res chain seq x y z
N MET A 1 21.79 -1.38 -6.89
CA MET A 1 20.49 -2.04 -6.75
C MET A 1 19.44 -1.04 -7.18
N THR A 2 18.97 -1.16 -8.42
CA THR A 2 18.00 -0.24 -9.01
C THR A 2 16.63 -0.70 -8.55
N TYR A 3 16.15 -0.13 -7.45
CA TYR A 3 14.84 -0.47 -6.88
C TYR A 3 13.75 0.11 -7.78
N GLU A 4 12.59 -0.55 -7.81
CA GLU A 4 11.38 -0.32 -8.61
C GLU A 4 10.73 1.08 -8.49
N HIS A 5 11.49 2.16 -8.26
CA HIS A 5 11.03 3.55 -8.30
C HIS A 5 10.32 3.88 -9.62
N GLY A 6 10.74 3.24 -10.72
CA GLY A 6 10.18 3.46 -12.05
C GLY A 6 8.66 3.31 -12.14
N THR A 7 8.03 2.36 -11.45
CA THR A 7 6.59 2.11 -11.63
C THR A 7 5.72 3.07 -10.81
N ILE A 8 6.09 3.33 -9.55
CA ILE A 8 5.34 4.25 -8.68
C ILE A 8 5.56 5.68 -9.13
N ASP A 9 6.81 6.10 -9.38
CA ASP A 9 7.09 7.48 -9.82
C ASP A 9 6.46 7.76 -11.20
N SER A 10 6.42 6.77 -12.11
CA SER A 10 5.72 6.94 -13.38
C SER A 10 4.20 7.08 -13.20
N ALA A 11 3.60 6.33 -12.27
CA ALA A 11 2.17 6.44 -12.00
C ALA A 11 1.82 7.79 -11.35
N LEU A 12 2.67 8.28 -10.44
CA LEU A 12 2.52 9.60 -9.83
C LEU A 12 2.73 10.73 -10.84
N ALA A 13 3.76 10.64 -11.67
CA ALA A 13 4.02 11.60 -12.75
C ALA A 13 2.89 11.65 -13.78
N ALA A 14 2.24 10.52 -14.08
CA ALA A 14 1.09 10.49 -14.97
C ALA A 14 -0.11 11.33 -14.45
N VAL A 15 -0.22 11.50 -13.13
CA VAL A 15 -1.27 12.32 -12.48
C VAL A 15 -0.79 13.77 -12.27
N ALA A 16 0.46 13.95 -11.85
CA ALA A 16 1.05 15.25 -11.51
C ALA A 16 1.56 16.06 -12.71
N GLY A 17 1.79 15.41 -13.85
CA GLY A 17 2.54 16.01 -14.96
C GLY A 17 4.04 16.11 -14.67
N ASP A 18 4.71 17.10 -15.26
CA ASP A 18 6.16 17.31 -15.17
C ASP A 18 6.61 18.18 -13.98
N GLU A 19 5.74 18.38 -12.98
CA GLU A 19 6.02 19.26 -11.85
C GLU A 19 6.62 18.46 -10.67
N PRO A 20 7.95 18.54 -10.42
CA PRO A 20 8.63 17.62 -9.51
C PRO A 20 8.17 17.78 -8.05
N ALA A 21 7.76 19.00 -7.66
CA ALA A 21 7.24 19.27 -6.32
C ALA A 21 5.91 18.52 -6.07
N VAL A 22 5.03 18.47 -7.08
CA VAL A 22 3.73 17.78 -6.98
C VAL A 22 3.93 16.27 -6.92
N ILE A 23 4.84 15.71 -7.73
CA ILE A 23 5.19 14.28 -7.68
C ILE A 23 5.68 13.89 -6.27
N GLN A 24 6.56 14.70 -5.67
CA GLN A 24 7.08 14.45 -4.34
C GLN A 24 5.98 14.52 -3.26
N ASP A 25 5.06 15.48 -3.36
CA ASP A 25 3.94 15.61 -2.42
C ASP A 25 2.99 14.41 -2.52
N LEU A 26 2.64 13.99 -3.74
CA LEU A 26 1.82 12.78 -3.95
C LEU A 26 2.53 11.52 -3.45
N ARG A 27 3.85 11.42 -3.61
CA ARG A 27 4.64 10.30 -3.08
C ARG A 27 4.56 10.28 -1.55
N CYS A 28 4.70 11.44 -0.91
CA CYS A 28 4.58 11.56 0.54
C CYS A 28 3.18 11.13 1.02
N ALA A 29 2.13 11.65 0.39
CA ALA A 29 0.74 11.31 0.71
C ALA A 29 0.45 9.81 0.50
N PHE A 30 0.99 9.20 -0.55
CA PHE A 30 0.86 7.76 -0.79
C PHE A 30 1.52 6.93 0.32
N VAL A 31 2.77 7.22 0.66
CA VAL A 31 3.51 6.50 1.71
C VAL A 31 2.83 6.65 3.07
N GLU A 32 2.35 7.85 3.39
CA GLU A 32 1.58 8.10 4.61
C GLU A 32 0.27 7.28 4.63
N GLY A 33 -0.48 7.27 3.52
CA GLY A 33 -1.72 6.52 3.40
C GLY A 33 -1.53 5.02 3.56
N VAL A 34 -0.48 4.46 2.92
CA VAL A 34 -0.13 3.04 3.02
C VAL A 34 0.30 2.67 4.44
N THR A 35 1.11 3.52 5.08
CA THR A 35 1.56 3.32 6.47
C THR A 35 0.38 3.28 7.43
N ARG A 36 -0.55 4.23 7.31
CA ARG A 36 -1.77 4.24 8.13
C ARG A 36 -2.63 3.01 7.92
N ALA A 37 -2.80 2.56 6.67
CA ALA A 37 -3.57 1.35 6.39
C ALA A 37 -2.91 0.11 7.02
N LEU A 38 -1.59 0.00 6.97
CA LEU A 38 -0.83 -1.06 7.65
C LEU A 38 -0.98 -1.00 9.17
N GLU A 39 -0.96 0.20 9.76
CA GLU A 39 -1.23 0.38 11.19
C GLU A 39 -2.66 -0.04 11.56
N SER A 40 -3.66 0.29 10.74
CA SER A 40 -5.03 -0.20 10.94
C SER A 40 -5.11 -1.73 10.87
N MET A 41 -4.38 -2.37 9.96
CA MET A 41 -4.31 -3.85 9.92
C MET A 41 -3.67 -4.43 11.19
N ARG A 42 -2.68 -3.76 11.78
CA ARG A 42 -2.03 -4.18 13.05
C ARG A 42 -2.96 -4.08 14.25
N LEU A 43 -3.87 -3.10 14.21
CA LEU A 43 -4.79 -2.80 15.31
C LEU A 43 -6.14 -3.52 15.19
N ALA A 44 -6.42 -4.16 14.05
CA ALA A 44 -7.66 -4.90 13.84
C ALA A 44 -7.84 -6.00 14.90
N GLU A 45 -8.94 -5.94 15.64
CA GLU A 45 -9.29 -6.89 16.69
C GLU A 45 -10.09 -8.07 16.12
N ASP A 46 -10.78 -7.87 15.00
CA ASP A 46 -11.56 -8.89 14.31
C ASP A 46 -11.35 -8.97 12.79
N GLY A 47 -12.00 -9.96 12.17
CA GLY A 47 -11.92 -10.21 10.73
C GLY A 47 -12.55 -9.12 9.86
N GLN A 48 -13.56 -8.39 10.35
CA GLN A 48 -14.18 -7.30 9.62
C GLN A 48 -13.21 -6.12 9.53
N GLU A 49 -12.68 -5.68 10.67
CA GLU A 49 -11.71 -4.58 10.73
C GLU A 49 -10.47 -4.89 9.89
N TRP A 50 -9.98 -6.12 9.99
CA TRP A 50 -8.87 -6.61 9.18
C TRP A 50 -9.16 -6.52 7.68
N ARG A 51 -10.34 -6.99 7.25
CA ARG A 51 -10.75 -6.97 5.86
C ARG A 51 -10.91 -5.55 5.34
N GLU A 52 -11.50 -4.64 6.11
CA GLU A 52 -11.65 -3.24 5.74
C GLU A 52 -10.29 -2.54 5.57
N ALA A 53 -9.37 -2.73 6.52
CA ALA A 53 -8.02 -2.18 6.43
C ALA A 53 -7.25 -2.77 5.23
N SER A 54 -7.40 -4.08 4.97
CA SER A 54 -6.79 -4.76 3.82
C SER A 54 -7.33 -4.23 2.48
N LEU A 55 -8.65 -4.02 2.37
CA LEU A 55 -9.26 -3.44 1.16
C LEU A 55 -8.82 -1.99 0.92
N ARG A 56 -8.67 -1.21 1.99
CA ARG A 56 -8.15 0.16 1.90
C ARG A 56 -6.70 0.17 1.40
N LEU A 57 -5.86 -0.69 1.94
CA LEU A 57 -4.49 -0.87 1.47
C LEU A 57 -4.45 -1.30 -0.01
N LYS A 58 -5.32 -2.22 -0.42
CA LYS A 58 -5.44 -2.69 -1.81
C LYS A 58 -5.81 -1.54 -2.76
N GLY A 59 -6.75 -0.68 -2.37
CA GLY A 59 -7.15 0.48 -3.16
C GLY A 59 -6.02 1.51 -3.35
N LEU A 60 -5.26 1.77 -2.28
CA LEU A 60 -4.07 2.63 -2.35
C LEU A 60 -3.00 2.04 -3.28
N ALA A 61 -2.71 0.74 -3.14
CA ALA A 61 -1.75 0.07 -4.02
C ALA A 61 -2.19 0.10 -5.49
N ALA A 62 -3.50 -0.02 -5.76
CA ALA A 62 -4.05 0.05 -7.10
C ALA A 62 -3.87 1.44 -7.74
N SER A 63 -3.95 2.53 -6.97
CA SER A 63 -3.88 3.89 -7.54
C SER A 63 -2.52 4.24 -8.14
N VAL A 64 -1.46 3.56 -7.72
CA VAL A 64 -0.10 3.71 -8.28
C VAL A 64 0.40 2.45 -9.01
N ASN A 65 -0.50 1.50 -9.28
CA ASN A 65 -0.17 0.22 -9.92
C ASN A 65 0.93 -0.58 -9.18
N ALA A 66 0.96 -0.53 -7.84
CA ALA A 66 1.87 -1.31 -7.01
C ALA A 66 1.39 -2.77 -6.88
N LEU A 67 1.51 -3.53 -7.98
CA LEU A 67 0.96 -4.88 -8.11
C LEU A 67 1.34 -5.84 -6.96
N PRO A 68 2.61 -5.92 -6.49
CA PRO A 68 2.97 -6.84 -5.41
C PRO A 68 2.21 -6.53 -4.11
N LEU A 69 2.09 -5.24 -3.76
CA LEU A 69 1.36 -4.80 -2.57
C LEU A 69 -0.15 -5.03 -2.74
N MET A 70 -0.69 -4.76 -3.92
CA MET A 70 -2.10 -4.98 -4.25
C MET A 70 -2.49 -6.46 -4.13
N THR A 71 -1.62 -7.38 -4.57
CA THR A 71 -1.84 -8.82 -4.44
C THR A 71 -1.84 -9.26 -2.98
N LEU A 72 -0.85 -8.85 -2.19
CA LEU A 72 -0.78 -9.21 -0.76
C LEU A 72 -1.97 -8.66 0.03
N ALA A 73 -2.35 -7.40 -0.22
CA ALA A 73 -3.53 -6.79 0.41
C ALA A 73 -4.84 -7.49 0.00
N GLY A 74 -4.93 -7.96 -1.25
CA GLY A 74 -6.04 -8.81 -1.70
C GLY A 74 -6.11 -10.13 -0.95
N GLN A 75 -4.98 -10.84 -0.81
CA GLN A 75 -4.91 -12.08 -0.05
C GLN A 75 -5.29 -11.87 1.42
N ALA A 76 -4.88 -10.75 2.02
CA ALA A 76 -5.26 -10.39 3.39
C ALA A 76 -6.77 -10.15 3.50
N ALA A 77 -7.38 -9.45 2.53
CA ALA A 77 -8.82 -9.18 2.52
C ALA A 77 -9.71 -10.43 2.34
N ASP A 78 -9.14 -11.52 1.82
CA ASP A 78 -9.83 -12.81 1.67
C ASP A 78 -9.72 -13.70 2.93
N ARG A 79 -9.03 -13.25 3.99
CA ARG A 79 -8.98 -13.95 5.27
C ARG A 79 -10.15 -13.58 6.17
N ASP A 80 -10.74 -14.58 6.82
CA ASP A 80 -11.80 -14.39 7.82
C ASP A 80 -11.26 -13.88 9.18
N THR A 81 -9.95 -13.93 9.42
CA THR A 81 -9.29 -13.49 10.65
C THR A 81 -7.93 -12.86 10.35
N PRO A 82 -7.38 -12.01 11.25
CA PRO A 82 -6.04 -11.44 11.09
C PRO A 82 -4.96 -12.51 10.87
N ASP A 83 -4.12 -12.32 9.85
CA ASP A 83 -3.04 -13.24 9.47
C ASP A 83 -1.68 -12.55 9.64
N ALA A 84 -0.99 -12.87 10.73
CA ALA A 84 0.31 -12.27 11.07
C ALA A 84 1.38 -12.49 9.99
N ALA A 85 1.37 -13.64 9.31
CA ALA A 85 2.35 -13.93 8.27
C ALA A 85 2.11 -13.09 7.00
N LEU A 86 0.85 -12.79 6.67
CA LEU A 86 0.53 -11.82 5.62
C LEU A 86 0.87 -10.39 6.06
N LEU A 87 0.61 -10.03 7.32
CA LEU A 87 0.95 -8.72 7.89
C LEU A 87 2.45 -8.42 7.79
N ASP A 88 3.30 -9.39 8.15
CA ASP A 88 4.76 -9.25 8.08
C ASP A 88 5.23 -9.05 6.63
N LYS A 89 4.71 -9.86 5.70
CA LYS A 89 5.02 -9.71 4.27
C LYS A 89 4.61 -8.34 3.72
N ILE A 90 3.44 -7.86 4.10
CA ILE A 90 2.96 -6.53 3.72
C ILE A 90 3.90 -5.47 4.30
N ALA A 91 4.22 -5.54 5.60
CA ALA A 91 5.11 -4.59 6.26
C ALA A 91 6.49 -4.53 5.60
N GLU A 92 7.03 -5.68 5.18
CA GLU A 92 8.29 -5.72 4.43
C GLU A 92 8.22 -5.03 3.07
N VAL A 93 7.10 -5.15 2.35
CA VAL A 93 6.92 -4.45 1.06
C VAL A 93 6.75 -2.96 1.29
N VAL A 94 5.97 -2.56 2.29
CA VAL A 94 5.75 -1.15 2.66
C VAL A 94 7.05 -0.47 3.07
N ALA A 95 7.92 -1.17 3.81
CA ALA A 95 9.22 -0.64 4.23
C ALA A 95 10.20 -0.35 3.07
N ARG A 96 9.91 -0.82 1.85
CA ARG A 96 10.74 -0.66 0.65
C ARG A 96 10.23 0.43 -0.31
N LEU A 97 9.13 1.12 0.04
CA LEU A 97 8.47 2.13 -0.80
C LEU A 97 9.23 3.45 -0.93
#